data_AF-A0A821TQD6-F1
#
_entry.id   AF-A0A821TQD6-F1
#
_cell.length_a   1.000
_cell.length_b   1.000
_cell.length_c   1.000
_cell.angle_alpha   90.00
_cell.angle_beta   90.00
_cell.angle_gamma   90.00
#
_symmetry.space_group_name_H-M   'P 1'
#
loop_
_entity.id
_entity.type
_entity.pdbx_description
1 polymer ?
#
loop_
_entity_poly.entity_id
_entity_poly.type
_entity_poly.pdbx_seq_one_letter_code
_entity_poly.pdbx_strand_id
1 'polypeptide(L)'
;MTGASISQATVSILNHKSVTNQQGLCTIDRYKTEDVPRREEEEDRKNEILVVEKDGDLCMKVNIYPDQATDNVYVWHVFNDRGLYRPKEDVHIKGYVRLLKIEGEAKLPTYAQGIVDYKIYDPRGEQLQQSKVKLNHYGTFDIKFTLPDNVNLGKGHVEFSLPDSKSDTEHYFRIEEFRTPEYVVSSMIQPLIAHYCHPTTDRYVIATCEGKLFAGGYLSNANVQWTVQAETTTFTPANRYDYKF
;
A
#
# COMPACT_ATOMS: atom_id res chain seq x y z
N MET A 1 20.35 0.43 -5.61
CA MET A 1 19.68 1.71 -5.91
C MET A 1 19.64 2.54 -4.64
N THR A 2 20.11 3.78 -4.67
CA THR A 2 20.23 4.65 -3.49
C THR A 2 18.94 5.42 -3.16
N GLY A 3 17.95 5.42 -4.06
CA GLY A 3 16.70 6.17 -3.90
C GLY A 3 16.88 7.70 -3.98
N ALA A 4 18.07 8.18 -4.35
CA ALA A 4 18.36 9.59 -4.50
C ALA A 4 17.60 10.18 -5.71
N SER A 5 17.19 11.45 -5.58
CA SER A 5 16.56 12.16 -6.69
C SER A 5 17.55 12.47 -7.81
N ILE A 6 17.04 12.60 -9.04
CA ILE A 6 17.85 12.79 -10.25
C ILE A 6 17.62 14.21 -10.78
N SER A 7 18.69 15.02 -10.81
CA SER A 7 18.67 16.36 -11.41
C SER A 7 19.08 16.33 -12.89
N GLN A 8 18.68 17.35 -13.65
CA GLN A 8 19.00 17.49 -15.07
C GLN A 8 18.51 16.32 -15.93
N ALA A 9 17.45 15.63 -15.51
CA ALA A 9 16.74 14.66 -16.32
C ALA A 9 15.70 15.39 -17.18
N THR A 10 15.61 15.02 -18.46
CA THR A 10 14.52 15.46 -19.32
C THR A 10 13.26 14.69 -18.95
N VAL A 11 12.17 15.39 -18.71
CA VAL A 11 10.84 14.80 -18.53
C VAL A 11 9.94 15.28 -19.64
N SER A 12 9.32 14.36 -20.38
CA SER A 12 8.41 14.68 -21.47
C SER A 12 7.11 13.90 -21.38
N ILE A 13 6.01 14.58 -21.68
CA ILE A 13 4.67 14.01 -21.80
C ILE A 13 3.97 14.72 -22.97
N LEU A 14 3.44 13.94 -23.91
CA LEU A 14 2.91 14.47 -25.18
C LEU A 14 3.94 15.38 -25.87
N ASN A 15 3.55 16.61 -26.21
CA ASN A 15 4.41 17.62 -26.84
C ASN A 15 5.13 18.53 -25.83
N HIS A 16 4.99 18.25 -24.54
CA HIS A 16 5.56 19.06 -23.48
C HIS A 16 6.84 18.42 -22.94
N LYS A 17 7.82 19.26 -22.62
CA LYS A 17 9.11 18.84 -22.08
C LYS A 17 9.56 19.82 -21.00
N SER A 18 10.15 19.28 -19.94
CA SER A 18 10.74 20.03 -18.84
C SER A 18 12.00 19.32 -18.36
N VAL A 19 12.75 19.96 -17.45
CA VAL A 19 14.00 19.42 -16.91
C VAL A 19 13.93 19.44 -15.40
N THR A 20 14.38 18.36 -14.76
CA THR A 20 14.40 18.29 -13.30
C THR A 20 15.43 19.24 -12.69
N ASN A 21 15.02 19.94 -11.63
CA ASN A 21 15.89 20.80 -10.84
C ASN A 21 16.84 19.98 -9.94
N GLN A 22 17.64 20.65 -9.09
CA GLN A 22 18.58 19.98 -8.18
C GLN A 22 17.91 19.02 -7.18
N GLN A 23 16.62 19.20 -6.90
CA GLN A 23 15.84 18.32 -6.02
C GLN A 23 15.17 17.17 -6.80
N GLY A 24 15.34 17.11 -8.12
CA GLY A 24 14.70 16.13 -8.99
C GLY A 24 13.24 16.43 -9.34
N LEU A 25 12.80 17.68 -9.16
CA LEU A 25 11.43 18.12 -9.46
C LEU A 25 11.38 18.90 -10.77
N CYS A 26 10.28 18.76 -11.51
CA CYS A 26 9.99 19.61 -12.67
C CYS A 26 8.50 19.92 -12.72
N THR A 27 8.15 21.07 -13.30
CA THR A 27 6.77 21.40 -13.68
C THR A 27 6.63 21.29 -15.19
N ILE A 28 5.50 20.72 -15.60
CA ILE A 28 5.07 20.72 -17.00
C ILE A 28 3.76 21.49 -17.04
N ASP A 29 3.65 22.43 -17.97
CA ASP A 29 2.45 23.23 -18.14
C ASP A 29 1.24 22.33 -18.38
N ARG A 30 0.11 22.70 -17.76
CA ARG A 30 -1.15 21.98 -17.92
C ARG A 30 -1.53 21.97 -19.40
N TYR A 31 -1.59 20.78 -19.99
CA TYR A 31 -2.14 20.59 -21.32
C TYR A 31 -3.64 20.33 -21.20
N LYS A 32 -4.41 20.80 -22.19
CA LYS A 32 -5.82 20.44 -22.28
C LYS A 32 -5.91 19.07 -22.93
N THR A 33 -6.66 18.16 -22.33
CA THR A 33 -7.03 16.89 -22.99
C THR A 33 -7.87 17.10 -24.25
N GLU A 34 -8.34 18.32 -24.50
CA GLU A 34 -8.96 18.78 -25.76
C GLU A 34 -7.98 18.83 -26.95
N ASP A 35 -6.67 18.92 -26.68
CA ASP A 35 -5.61 18.83 -27.71
C ASP A 35 -5.38 17.37 -28.19
N VAL A 36 -6.14 16.42 -27.62
CA VAL A 36 -6.21 15.04 -28.07
C VAL A 36 -7.43 14.89 -28.97
N PRO A 37 -7.29 14.62 -30.29
CA PRO A 37 -8.43 14.55 -31.19
C PRO A 37 -9.42 13.48 -30.71
N ARG A 38 -10.63 13.92 -30.33
CA ARG A 38 -11.77 13.05 -30.05
C ARG A 38 -12.10 12.26 -31.32
N ARG A 39 -11.86 10.95 -31.33
CA ARG A 39 -12.63 10.06 -32.19
C ARG A 39 -13.89 9.70 -31.43
N GLU A 40 -15.02 10.02 -32.03
CA GLU A 40 -16.33 9.54 -31.62
C GLU A 40 -16.36 8.03 -31.82
N GLU A 41 -15.93 7.28 -30.82
CA GLU A 41 -16.29 5.89 -30.53
C GLU A 41 -15.54 5.50 -29.24
N GLU A 42 -16.25 4.82 -28.34
CA GLU A 42 -15.73 4.42 -27.03
C GLU A 42 -14.41 3.64 -27.12
N GLU A 43 -13.57 3.78 -26.09
CA GLU A 43 -12.37 2.95 -25.81
C GLU A 43 -11.02 3.24 -26.52
N ASP A 44 -10.69 4.50 -26.79
CA ASP A 44 -9.28 4.87 -27.07
C ASP A 44 -8.82 6.06 -26.22
N ARG A 45 -8.86 5.87 -24.89
CA ARG A 45 -8.13 6.75 -23.96
C ARG A 45 -6.65 6.58 -24.28
N LYS A 46 -6.08 7.46 -25.11
CA LYS A 46 -4.63 7.46 -25.38
C LYS A 46 -3.91 7.50 -24.04
N ASN A 47 -3.27 6.39 -23.70
CA ASN A 47 -2.49 6.26 -22.49
C ASN A 47 -1.33 7.26 -22.59
N GLU A 48 -1.38 8.31 -21.78
CA GLU A 48 -0.31 9.30 -21.73
C GLU A 48 0.95 8.61 -21.21
N ILE A 49 2.03 8.77 -21.98
CA ILE A 49 3.34 8.23 -21.64
C ILE A 49 4.19 9.39 -21.16
N LEU A 50 4.57 9.36 -19.89
CA LEU A 50 5.64 10.21 -19.37
C LEU A 50 6.95 9.46 -19.53
N VAL A 51 7.88 10.12 -20.19
CA VAL A 51 9.22 9.62 -20.43
C VAL A 51 10.18 10.48 -19.61
N VAL A 52 11.05 9.83 -18.84
CA VAL A 52 12.17 10.46 -18.15
C VAL A 52 13.46 9.94 -18.78
N GLU A 53 14.28 10.84 -19.30
CA GLU A 53 15.55 10.53 -19.94
C GLU A 53 16.71 11.22 -19.22
N LYS A 54 17.78 10.48 -18.95
CA LYS A 54 19.02 11.02 -18.36
C LYS A 54 20.22 10.24 -18.90
N ASP A 55 21.15 10.94 -19.55
CA ASP A 55 22.44 10.39 -19.99
C ASP A 55 22.32 9.09 -20.83
N GLY A 56 21.25 8.98 -21.63
CA GLY A 56 20.94 7.80 -22.46
C GLY A 56 20.07 6.73 -21.78
N ASP A 57 19.91 6.79 -20.46
CA ASP A 57 18.95 5.96 -19.72
C ASP A 57 17.55 6.55 -19.82
N LEU A 58 16.55 5.66 -19.86
CA LEU A 58 15.16 6.04 -20.02
C LEU A 58 14.23 5.22 -19.11
N CYS A 59 13.27 5.91 -18.50
CA CYS A 59 12.17 5.34 -17.75
C CYS A 59 10.84 5.85 -18.32
N MET A 60 9.86 4.95 -18.47
CA MET A 60 8.53 5.29 -18.98
C MET A 60 7.47 4.95 -17.94
N LYS A 61 6.53 5.89 -17.76
CA LYS A 61 5.28 5.66 -17.03
C LYS A 61 4.10 5.86 -17.98
N VAL A 62 3.35 4.80 -18.18
CA VAL A 62 2.10 4.81 -18.97
C VAL A 62 0.90 4.99 -18.03
N ASN A 63 -0.26 5.33 -18.59
CA ASN A 63 -1.53 5.46 -17.87
C ASN A 63 -1.47 6.53 -16.77
N ILE A 64 -0.97 7.71 -17.13
CA ILE A 64 -0.99 8.86 -16.22
C ILE A 64 -2.39 9.45 -16.24
N TYR A 65 -2.97 9.56 -15.04
CA TYR A 65 -4.22 10.24 -14.81
C TYR A 65 -3.90 11.52 -14.06
N PRO A 66 -3.86 12.68 -14.73
CA PRO A 66 -3.61 13.95 -14.05
C PRO A 66 -4.75 14.20 -13.07
N ASP A 67 -4.40 14.31 -11.78
CA ASP A 67 -5.33 14.75 -10.75
C ASP A 67 -5.80 16.17 -11.08
N GLN A 68 -7.10 16.40 -11.00
CA GLN A 68 -7.71 17.70 -11.32
C GLN A 68 -7.80 18.61 -10.09
N ALA A 69 -7.18 18.22 -8.97
CA ALA A 69 -7.10 19.06 -7.78
C ALA A 69 -6.59 20.47 -8.15
N THR A 70 -7.42 21.47 -7.88
CA THR A 70 -7.06 22.89 -8.06
C THR A 70 -6.59 23.53 -6.76
N ASP A 71 -6.89 22.90 -5.63
CA ASP A 71 -6.54 23.37 -4.30
C ASP A 71 -5.36 22.59 -3.73
N ASN A 72 -4.72 23.14 -2.70
CA ASN A 72 -3.69 22.42 -1.96
C ASN A 72 -4.28 21.15 -1.33
N VAL A 73 -3.56 20.04 -1.46
CA VAL A 73 -4.01 18.73 -0.99
C VAL A 73 -3.27 18.35 0.28
N TYR A 74 -4.00 17.90 1.28
CA TYR A 74 -3.42 17.27 2.47
C TYR A 74 -3.36 15.76 2.26
N VAL A 75 -2.15 15.21 2.29
CA VAL A 75 -1.88 13.79 2.11
C VAL A 75 -1.65 13.17 3.48
N TRP A 76 -2.44 12.15 3.79
CA TRP A 76 -2.41 11.43 5.05
C TRP A 76 -1.80 10.05 4.86
N HIS A 77 -0.92 9.64 5.77
CA HIS A 77 -0.47 8.27 5.90
C HIS A 77 -0.68 7.81 7.34
N VAL A 78 -1.68 6.95 7.55
CA VAL A 78 -2.12 6.51 8.87
C VAL A 78 -2.03 4.99 8.96
N PHE A 79 -1.44 4.50 10.04
CA PHE A 79 -1.26 3.07 10.29
C PHE A 79 -1.33 2.78 11.79
N ASN A 80 -1.60 1.52 12.11
CA ASN A 80 -1.67 0.99 13.46
C ASN A 80 -0.58 -0.06 13.70
N ASP A 81 -0.34 -0.40 14.96
CA ASP A 81 0.75 -1.30 15.36
C ASP A 81 0.52 -2.77 14.96
N ARG A 82 -0.72 -3.26 15.06
CA ARG A 82 -1.03 -4.70 14.93
C ARG A 82 -2.11 -5.04 13.92
N GLY A 83 -2.93 -4.09 13.49
CA GLY A 83 -4.07 -4.35 12.59
C GLY A 83 -5.26 -5.08 13.24
N LEU A 84 -5.02 -5.85 14.31
CA LEU A 84 -5.98 -6.73 15.00
C LEU A 84 -5.85 -6.57 16.52
N TYR A 85 -6.98 -6.37 17.20
CA TYR A 85 -7.06 -6.09 18.64
C TYR A 85 -8.19 -6.89 19.29
N ARG A 86 -8.07 -7.14 20.59
CA ARG A 86 -9.14 -7.71 21.41
C ARG A 86 -9.88 -6.61 22.20
N PRO A 87 -11.11 -6.88 22.68
CA PRO A 87 -11.70 -6.09 23.75
C PRO A 87 -10.70 -5.88 24.91
N LYS A 88 -10.74 -4.72 25.55
CA LYS A 88 -9.79 -4.26 26.59
C LYS A 88 -8.34 -4.01 26.15
N GLU A 89 -7.98 -4.24 24.89
CA GLU A 89 -6.64 -3.89 24.42
C GLU A 89 -6.51 -2.41 24.08
N ASP A 90 -5.27 -1.95 24.16
CA ASP A 90 -4.88 -0.65 23.66
C ASP A 90 -4.62 -0.71 22.16
N VAL A 91 -5.27 0.20 21.44
CA VAL A 91 -5.05 0.47 20.02
C VAL A 91 -4.11 1.66 19.91
N HIS A 92 -3.02 1.50 19.16
CA HIS A 92 -2.06 2.56 18.87
C HIS A 92 -2.12 2.92 17.38
N ILE A 93 -2.32 4.21 17.09
CA ILE A 93 -2.35 4.71 15.72
C ILE A 93 -1.37 5.87 15.58
N LYS A 94 -0.54 5.81 14.53
CA LYS A 94 0.35 6.90 14.12
C LYS A 94 -0.06 7.42 12.76
N GLY A 95 -0.02 8.74 12.60
CA GLY A 95 -0.32 9.38 11.33
C GLY A 95 0.71 10.44 10.97
N TYR A 96 1.02 10.53 9.68
CA TYR A 96 1.78 11.61 9.07
C TYR A 96 0.87 12.38 8.13
N VAL A 97 0.94 13.70 8.20
CA VAL A 97 0.18 14.60 7.34
C VAL A 97 1.12 15.56 6.63
N ARG A 98 0.96 15.66 5.31
CA ARG A 98 1.76 16.51 4.44
C ARG A 98 0.85 17.41 3.63
N LEU A 99 1.28 18.64 3.39
CA LEU A 99 0.62 19.58 2.50
C LEU A 99 1.34 19.57 1.16
N LEU A 100 0.65 19.13 0.11
CA LEU A 100 1.07 19.25 -1.27
C LEU A 100 0.45 20.51 -1.86
N LYS A 101 1.29 21.49 -2.20
CA LYS A 101 0.83 22.70 -2.88
C LYS A 101 0.77 22.44 -4.37
N ILE A 102 -0.42 22.58 -4.96
CA ILE A 102 -0.68 22.29 -6.38
C ILE A 102 -0.41 23.52 -7.27
N GLU A 103 -0.32 24.71 -6.67
CA GLU A 103 -0.06 25.94 -7.42
C GLU A 103 1.43 26.21 -7.69
N GLY A 104 1.72 26.56 -8.94
CA GLY A 104 3.03 27.03 -9.40
C GLY A 104 4.03 25.89 -9.63
N GLU A 105 5.29 26.16 -9.32
CA GLU A 105 6.36 25.18 -9.51
C GLU A 105 6.23 23.98 -8.57
N ALA A 106 6.61 22.80 -9.06
CA ALA A 106 6.62 21.55 -8.32
C ALA A 106 7.51 21.68 -7.09
N LYS A 107 6.92 21.36 -5.94
CA LYS A 107 7.56 21.47 -4.62
C LYS A 107 7.41 20.17 -3.85
N LEU A 108 8.39 19.86 -3.01
CA LEU A 108 8.24 18.78 -2.05
C LEU A 108 7.09 19.09 -1.09
N PRO A 109 6.28 18.08 -0.70
CA PRO A 109 5.25 18.27 0.31
C PRO A 109 5.84 18.80 1.62
N THR A 110 5.18 19.79 2.21
CA THR A 110 5.58 20.37 3.50
C THR A 110 4.88 19.70 4.67
N TYR A 111 5.42 19.83 5.89
CA TYR A 111 4.75 19.33 7.08
C TYR A 111 3.47 20.12 7.38
N ALA A 112 2.34 19.41 7.46
CA ALA A 112 1.11 20.02 7.94
C ALA A 112 1.24 20.42 9.41
N GLN A 113 0.50 21.44 9.83
CA GLN A 113 0.42 21.92 11.20
C GLN A 113 -1.05 22.00 11.60
N GLY A 114 -1.33 21.95 12.90
CA GLY A 114 -2.69 22.12 13.41
C GLY A 114 -3.08 21.07 14.44
N ILE A 115 -4.38 21.02 14.70
CA ILE A 115 -5.01 20.07 15.61
C ILE A 115 -5.87 19.13 14.77
N VAL A 116 -5.61 17.84 14.91
CA VAL A 116 -6.43 16.78 14.32
C VAL A 116 -7.54 16.44 15.30
N ASP A 117 -8.78 16.60 14.86
CA ASP A 117 -9.95 16.07 15.54
C ASP A 117 -10.10 14.59 15.14
N TYR A 118 -10.43 13.71 16.09
CA TYR A 118 -10.66 12.31 15.77
C TYR A 118 -11.85 11.72 16.52
N LYS A 119 -12.54 10.80 15.86
CA LYS A 119 -13.68 10.04 16.39
C LYS A 119 -13.47 8.56 16.11
N ILE A 120 -13.73 7.74 17.12
CA ILE A 120 -13.54 6.31 17.07
C ILE A 120 -14.90 5.65 17.03
N TYR A 121 -15.08 4.74 16.09
CA TYR A 121 -16.32 4.00 15.90
C TYR A 121 -16.07 2.50 15.93
N ASP A 122 -17.02 1.80 16.53
CA ASP A 122 -17.06 0.36 16.50
C ASP A 122 -17.62 -0.18 15.16
N PRO A 123 -17.63 -1.51 14.95
CA PRO A 123 -18.13 -2.11 13.72
C PRO A 123 -19.61 -1.88 13.41
N ARG A 124 -20.41 -1.43 14.37
CA ARG A 124 -21.83 -1.08 14.20
C ARG A 124 -22.05 0.42 14.03
N GLY A 125 -20.99 1.22 14.03
CA GLY A 125 -21.05 2.68 13.94
C GLY A 125 -21.35 3.35 15.28
N GLU A 126 -21.22 2.65 16.41
CA GLU A 126 -21.29 3.26 17.73
C GLU A 126 -20.02 4.07 17.99
N GLN A 127 -20.18 5.36 18.33
CA GLN A 127 -19.05 6.21 18.66
C GLN A 127 -18.51 5.86 20.05
N LEU A 128 -17.30 5.30 20.09
CA LEU A 128 -16.62 4.90 21.33
C LEU A 128 -15.98 6.08 22.05
N GLN A 129 -15.37 7.01 21.29
CA GLN A 129 -14.64 8.15 21.83
C GLN A 129 -14.50 9.25 20.78
N GLN A 130 -14.40 10.49 21.23
CA GLN A 130 -13.99 11.64 20.42
C GLN A 130 -12.95 12.45 21.18
N SER A 131 -11.88 12.87 20.50
CA SER A 131 -10.87 13.76 21.10
C SER A 131 -10.08 14.51 20.02
N LYS A 132 -8.99 15.16 20.43
CA LYS A 132 -8.13 15.99 19.59
C LYS A 132 -6.66 15.69 19.87
N VAL A 133 -5.81 15.77 18.85
CA VAL A 133 -4.35 15.62 18.97
C VAL A 133 -3.63 16.69 18.14
N LYS A 134 -2.63 17.33 18.73
CA LYS A 134 -1.84 18.36 18.04
C LYS A 134 -0.76 17.69 17.18
N LEU A 135 -0.63 18.11 15.93
CA LEU A 135 0.50 17.72 15.08
C LEU A 135 1.81 18.27 15.67
N ASN A 136 2.85 17.44 15.66
CA ASN A 136 4.20 17.89 15.98
C ASN A 136 4.82 18.69 14.81
N HIS A 137 6.05 19.19 15.02
CA HIS A 137 6.77 19.96 14.01
C HIS A 137 6.94 19.23 12.66
N TYR A 138 6.96 17.89 12.68
CA TYR A 138 7.07 17.03 11.50
C TYR A 138 5.72 16.61 10.93
N GLY A 139 4.62 17.29 11.28
CA GLY A 139 3.26 16.96 10.83
C GLY A 139 2.86 15.54 11.20
N THR A 140 3.24 15.07 12.38
CA THR A 140 2.96 13.71 12.87
C THR A 140 2.07 13.78 14.11
N PHE A 141 1.18 12.80 14.25
CA PHE A 141 0.44 12.55 15.49
C PHE A 141 0.55 11.08 15.92
N ASP A 142 0.27 10.83 17.19
CA ASP A 142 0.20 9.50 17.80
C ASP A 142 -0.99 9.52 18.77
N ILE A 143 -1.88 8.55 18.64
CA ILE A 143 -3.03 8.40 19.54
C ILE A 143 -3.08 6.99 20.12
N LYS A 144 -3.62 6.90 21.32
CA LYS A 144 -3.87 5.67 22.05
C LYS A 144 -5.29 5.71 22.61
N PHE A 145 -6.01 4.60 22.48
CA PHE A 145 -7.29 4.39 23.16
C PHE A 145 -7.47 2.92 23.53
N THR A 146 -8.23 2.67 24.59
CA THR A 146 -8.53 1.31 25.07
C THR A 146 -9.92 0.91 24.59
N LEU A 147 -10.05 -0.28 24.01
CA LEU A 147 -11.35 -0.80 23.58
C LEU A 147 -12.20 -1.19 24.81
N PRO A 148 -13.49 -0.81 24.85
CA PRO A 148 -14.40 -1.29 25.89
C PRO A 148 -14.51 -2.82 25.89
N ASP A 149 -14.89 -3.40 27.04
CA ASP A 149 -15.09 -4.85 27.17
C ASP A 149 -16.26 -5.36 26.30
N ASN A 150 -17.30 -4.54 26.19
CA ASN A 150 -18.53 -4.85 25.46
C ASN A 150 -18.51 -4.34 24.00
N VAL A 151 -17.33 -4.01 23.46
CA VAL A 151 -17.21 -3.54 22.07
C VAL A 151 -17.64 -4.61 21.07
N ASN A 152 -18.32 -4.23 20.00
CA ASN A 152 -18.67 -5.16 18.94
C ASN A 152 -17.42 -5.65 18.20
N LEU A 153 -17.40 -6.94 17.85
CA LEU A 153 -16.35 -7.54 17.01
C LEU A 153 -16.56 -7.19 15.54
N GLY A 154 -15.47 -7.16 14.78
CA GLY A 154 -15.43 -6.83 13.36
C GLY A 154 -14.53 -5.63 13.04
N LYS A 155 -14.86 -4.93 11.94
CA LYS A 155 -14.05 -3.83 11.41
C LYS A 155 -14.46 -2.49 12.04
N GLY A 156 -13.67 -2.00 12.99
CA GLY A 156 -13.79 -0.65 13.55
C GLY A 156 -13.04 0.38 12.70
N HIS A 157 -13.27 1.66 12.98
CA HIS A 157 -12.56 2.73 12.29
C HIS A 157 -12.37 3.98 13.14
N VAL A 158 -11.43 4.82 12.71
CA VAL A 158 -11.20 6.15 13.25
C VAL A 158 -11.32 7.15 12.11
N GLU A 159 -12.21 8.12 12.28
CA GLU A 159 -12.29 9.31 11.43
C GLU A 159 -11.33 10.36 11.98
N PHE A 160 -10.53 10.95 11.10
CA PHE A 160 -9.63 12.06 11.41
C PHE A 160 -10.01 13.27 10.56
N SER A 161 -9.95 14.45 11.16
CA SER A 161 -10.19 15.73 10.49
C SER A 161 -9.14 16.75 10.88
N LEU A 162 -8.66 17.54 9.91
CA LEU A 162 -7.98 18.82 10.12
C LEU A 162 -8.97 19.94 9.81
N PRO A 163 -9.69 20.49 10.81
CA PRO A 163 -10.80 21.41 10.56
C PRO A 163 -10.38 22.68 9.82
N ASP A 164 -9.25 23.28 10.23
CA ASP A 164 -8.70 24.50 9.61
C ASP A 164 -8.33 24.30 8.13
N SER A 165 -8.10 23.06 7.75
CA SER A 165 -7.65 22.65 6.41
C SER A 165 -8.76 21.99 5.60
N LYS A 166 -9.93 21.74 6.19
CA LYS A 166 -11.05 20.99 5.59
C LYS A 166 -10.59 19.69 4.93
N SER A 167 -9.74 18.94 5.64
CA SER A 167 -9.19 17.68 5.14
C SER A 167 -9.45 16.57 6.13
N ASP A 168 -10.02 15.48 5.63
CA ASP A 168 -10.43 14.34 6.42
C ASP A 168 -9.81 13.05 5.87
N THR A 169 -9.66 12.05 6.74
CA THR A 169 -9.25 10.70 6.35
C THR A 169 -9.80 9.67 7.34
N GLU A 170 -9.84 8.41 6.94
CA GLU A 170 -10.28 7.30 7.78
C GLU A 170 -9.19 6.24 7.88
N HIS A 171 -9.08 5.63 9.05
CA HIS A 171 -8.23 4.46 9.26
C HIS A 171 -9.02 3.32 9.89
N TYR A 172 -8.86 2.13 9.35
CA TYR A 172 -9.59 0.95 9.77
C TYR A 172 -8.71 -0.02 10.55
N PHE A 173 -9.32 -0.68 11.53
CA PHE A 173 -8.68 -1.73 12.33
C PHE A 173 -9.67 -2.86 12.61
N ARG A 174 -9.18 -4.02 13.02
CA ARG A 174 -10.03 -5.17 13.37
C ARG A 174 -10.08 -5.38 14.88
N ILE A 175 -11.28 -5.68 15.35
CA ILE A 175 -11.58 -6.07 16.72
C ILE A 175 -12.07 -7.51 16.66
N GLU A 176 -11.32 -8.46 17.20
CA GLU A 176 -11.71 -9.87 17.18
C GLU A 176 -11.31 -10.53 18.49
N GLU A 177 -11.96 -11.64 18.82
CA GLU A 177 -11.43 -12.56 19.82
C GLU A 177 -10.39 -13.47 19.15
N PHE A 178 -9.17 -13.44 19.68
CA PHE A 178 -8.13 -14.37 19.25
C PHE A 178 -7.35 -14.91 20.45
N ARG A 179 -6.79 -16.10 20.24
CA ARG A 179 -5.80 -16.68 21.14
C ARG A 179 -4.44 -16.53 20.50
N THR A 180 -3.44 -16.24 21.31
CA THR A 180 -2.05 -16.29 20.84
C THR A 180 -1.83 -17.69 20.28
N PRO A 181 -1.38 -17.83 19.02
CA PRO A 181 -1.10 -19.15 18.47
C PRO A 181 -0.04 -19.83 19.34
N GLU A 182 -0.25 -21.10 19.68
CA GLU A 182 0.70 -21.86 20.50
C GLU A 182 1.79 -22.54 19.65
N TYR A 183 1.54 -22.65 18.35
CA TYR A 183 2.42 -23.29 17.37
C TYR A 183 2.38 -22.58 16.01
N VAL A 184 3.42 -22.81 15.22
CA VAL A 184 3.51 -22.46 13.81
C VAL A 184 3.61 -23.74 12.99
N VAL A 185 2.95 -23.77 11.84
CA VAL A 185 3.03 -24.88 10.89
C VAL A 185 3.70 -24.38 9.61
N SER A 186 4.67 -25.15 9.11
CA SER A 186 5.29 -24.94 7.82
C SER A 186 5.10 -26.17 6.95
N SER A 187 4.93 -25.98 5.64
CA SER A 187 4.87 -27.05 4.66
C SER A 187 5.87 -26.81 3.54
N MET A 188 6.42 -27.89 3.01
CA MET A 188 7.28 -27.86 1.82
C MET A 188 6.98 -29.07 0.95
N ILE A 189 7.28 -28.94 -0.34
CA ILE A 189 7.22 -30.02 -1.32
C ILE A 189 8.62 -30.35 -1.82
N GLN A 190 8.86 -31.63 -2.11
CA GLN A 190 10.08 -32.13 -2.71
C GLN A 190 9.76 -32.88 -4.01
N PRO A 191 10.40 -32.54 -5.13
CA PRO A 191 11.37 -31.43 -5.28
C PRO A 191 10.75 -30.03 -5.09
N LEU A 192 11.57 -29.06 -4.64
CA LEU A 192 11.21 -27.64 -4.45
C LEU A 192 11.04 -26.92 -5.80
N ILE A 193 10.25 -27.49 -6.70
CA ILE A 193 9.93 -26.91 -8.01
C ILE A 193 8.47 -26.49 -8.01
N ALA A 194 8.23 -25.22 -8.35
CA ALA A 194 6.88 -24.66 -8.50
C ALA A 194 6.09 -25.29 -9.66
N HIS A 195 6.81 -25.98 -10.57
CA HIS A 195 6.25 -26.62 -11.74
C HIS A 195 6.65 -28.09 -11.77
N TYR A 196 5.67 -28.97 -11.67
CA TYR A 196 5.87 -30.39 -11.91
C TYR A 196 5.58 -30.68 -13.38
N CYS A 197 6.63 -30.76 -14.20
CA CYS A 197 6.53 -31.27 -15.58
C CYS A 197 6.96 -32.73 -15.55
N HIS A 198 6.03 -33.66 -15.77
CA HIS A 198 6.24 -35.11 -15.65
C HIS A 198 7.48 -35.60 -16.42
N PRO A 199 8.58 -36.04 -15.75
CA PRO A 199 9.65 -36.80 -16.38
C PRO A 199 9.49 -38.29 -15.99
N THR A 200 9.72 -39.18 -16.95
CA THR A 200 9.30 -40.59 -16.96
C THR A 200 10.01 -41.55 -15.99
N THR A 201 10.45 -41.13 -14.80
CA THR A 201 11.03 -42.06 -13.80
C THR A 201 10.62 -41.83 -12.33
N ASP A 202 10.37 -40.60 -11.88
CA ASP A 202 9.91 -40.35 -10.51
C ASP A 202 8.38 -40.22 -10.47
N ARG A 203 7.73 -41.05 -9.64
CA ARG A 203 6.26 -41.24 -9.66
C ARG A 203 5.51 -40.50 -8.55
N TYR A 204 6.17 -39.72 -7.71
CA TYR A 204 5.56 -39.09 -6.55
C TYR A 204 6.19 -37.73 -6.20
N VAL A 205 5.37 -36.85 -5.63
CA VAL A 205 5.80 -35.62 -4.95
C VAL A 205 5.70 -35.89 -3.45
N ILE A 206 6.75 -35.56 -2.70
CA ILE A 206 6.71 -35.67 -1.24
C ILE A 206 6.33 -34.31 -0.68
N ALA A 207 5.19 -34.24 0.03
CA ALA A 207 4.86 -33.08 0.86
C ALA A 207 5.24 -33.38 2.33
N THR A 208 5.94 -32.46 2.96
CA THR A 208 6.28 -32.55 4.39
C THR A 208 5.67 -31.37 5.13
N CYS A 209 5.16 -31.63 6.34
CA CYS A 209 4.63 -30.63 7.25
C CYS A 209 5.40 -30.70 8.56
N GLU A 210 5.75 -29.54 9.11
CA GLU A 210 6.44 -29.42 10.40
C GLU A 210 5.68 -28.42 11.27
N GLY A 211 5.26 -28.87 12.45
CA GLY A 211 4.69 -28.02 13.50
C GLY A 211 5.70 -27.74 14.60
N LYS A 212 5.91 -26.48 14.95
CA LYS A 212 6.79 -26.03 16.04
C LYS A 212 6.01 -25.23 17.06
N LEU A 213 6.19 -25.52 18.34
CA LEU A 213 5.59 -24.74 19.43
C LEU A 213 6.37 -23.44 19.61
N PHE A 214 5.68 -22.32 19.84
CA PHE A 214 6.34 -21.05 20.12
C PHE A 214 7.12 -21.06 21.45
N ALA A 215 6.72 -21.92 22.40
CA ALA A 215 7.45 -22.16 23.65
C ALA A 215 8.69 -23.06 23.47
N GLY A 216 8.94 -23.58 22.26
CA GLY A 216 9.99 -24.54 21.95
C GLY A 216 9.49 -25.98 21.84
N GLY A 217 10.22 -26.80 21.09
CA GLY A 217 9.84 -28.18 20.78
C GLY A 217 8.96 -28.32 19.52
N TYR A 218 8.61 -29.56 19.21
CA TYR A 218 7.82 -29.93 18.03
C TYR A 218 6.42 -30.35 18.41
N LEU A 219 5.44 -30.00 17.56
CA LEU A 219 4.08 -30.47 17.68
C LEU A 219 3.99 -31.93 17.18
N SER A 220 4.27 -32.88 18.08
CA SER A 220 4.23 -34.32 17.79
C SER A 220 2.81 -34.90 17.94
N ASN A 221 2.49 -35.94 17.18
CA ASN A 221 1.23 -36.68 17.23
C ASN A 221 -0.05 -35.86 16.96
N ALA A 222 0.07 -34.70 16.32
CA ALA A 222 -1.08 -33.92 15.88
C ALA A 222 -1.70 -34.54 14.61
N ASN A 223 -3.03 -34.48 14.52
CA ASN A 223 -3.74 -34.81 13.29
C ASN A 223 -3.45 -33.75 12.23
N VAL A 224 -2.94 -34.16 11.07
CA VAL A 224 -2.68 -33.28 9.93
C VAL A 224 -3.73 -33.56 8.86
N GLN A 225 -4.49 -32.52 8.50
CA GLN A 225 -5.38 -32.55 7.34
C GLN A 225 -4.68 -31.89 6.16
N TRP A 226 -4.61 -32.60 5.03
CA TRP A 226 -3.97 -32.11 3.81
C TRP A 226 -5.01 -31.78 2.76
N THR A 227 -4.86 -30.61 2.14
CA THR A 227 -5.54 -30.25 0.90
C THR A 227 -4.47 -30.10 -0.18
N VAL A 228 -4.58 -30.85 -1.27
CA VAL A 228 -3.65 -30.81 -2.40
C VAL A 228 -4.43 -30.35 -3.63
N GLN A 229 -3.96 -29.29 -4.27
CA GLN A 229 -4.54 -28.73 -5.49
C GLN A 229 -3.47 -28.71 -6.58
N ALA A 230 -3.84 -29.14 -7.77
CA ALA A 230 -3.00 -29.10 -8.96
C ALA A 230 -3.70 -28.29 -10.04
N GLU A 231 -3.00 -27.32 -10.60
CA GLU A 231 -3.50 -26.48 -11.70
C GLU A 231 -2.51 -26.52 -12.86
N THR A 232 -3.04 -26.47 -14.08
CA THR A 232 -2.21 -26.31 -15.27
C THR A 232 -1.68 -24.88 -15.27
N THR A 233 -0.37 -24.72 -15.38
CA THR A 233 0.31 -23.42 -15.42
C THR A 233 1.40 -23.45 -16.48
N THR A 234 1.97 -22.28 -16.77
CA THR A 234 3.05 -22.15 -17.74
C THR A 234 4.35 -21.76 -17.06
N PHE A 235 5.47 -22.28 -17.54
CA PHE A 235 6.80 -22.02 -17.00
C PHE A 235 7.66 -21.26 -18.02
N THR A 236 8.26 -20.15 -17.56
CA THR A 236 9.30 -19.43 -18.28
C THR A 236 10.58 -19.48 -17.44
N PRO A 237 11.68 -20.10 -17.93
CA PRO A 237 12.91 -20.17 -17.16
C PRO A 237 13.48 -18.78 -16.88
N ALA A 238 14.17 -18.64 -15.74
CA ALA A 238 14.83 -17.38 -15.38
C ALA A 238 15.78 -16.92 -16.51
N ASN A 239 15.69 -15.64 -16.89
CA ASN A 239 16.45 -15.02 -17.97
C ASN A 239 16.19 -15.59 -19.39
N ARG A 240 15.09 -16.33 -19.60
CA ARG A 240 14.70 -16.93 -20.90
C ARG A 240 13.27 -16.57 -21.29
N TYR A 241 12.99 -15.28 -21.38
CA TYR A 241 11.66 -14.73 -21.67
C TYR A 241 11.12 -15.12 -23.07
N ASP A 242 11.99 -15.65 -23.94
CA ASP A 242 11.69 -16.16 -25.27
C ASP A 242 11.02 -17.56 -25.27
N TYR A 243 10.98 -18.26 -24.13
CA TYR A 243 10.38 -19.58 -24.01
C TYR A 243 9.24 -19.63 -22.99
N LYS A 244 8.19 -20.41 -23.31
CA LYS A 244 7.05 -20.70 -22.45
C LYS A 244 6.66 -22.16 -22.64
N PHE A 245 6.62 -22.92 -21.55
CA PHE A 245 6.21 -24.33 -21.49
C PHE A 245 4.88 -24.46 -20.75
#